data_AF-A0A927C9M2-F1
#
_entry.id   AF-A0A927C9M2-F1
#
_cell.length_a   1.000
_cell.length_b   1.000
_cell.length_c   1.000
_cell.angle_alpha   90.00
_cell.angle_beta   90.00
_cell.angle_gamma   90.00
#
_symmetry.space_group_name_H-M   'P 1'
#
loop_
_entity.id
_entity.type
_entity.pdbx_description
1 polymer ?
#
loop_
_entity_poly.entity_id
_entity_poly.type
_entity_poly.pdbx_seq_one_letter_code
_entity_poly.pdbx_strand_id
1 'polypeptide(L)'
;MCKVPVECMAVDSSTAARSSARRMPDLDDRQYEENIRSLAVALFTESEAIVTVWGDEEEQTIQGRITKLDKERKRIKIENEWEYSWIDFADVAGIRLLLD
;
A
#
# COMPACT_ATOMS: atom_id res chain seq x y z
N MET A 1 -5.48 45.92 -17.68
CA MET A 1 -5.61 44.63 -18.38
C MET A 1 -4.25 43.97 -18.49
N CYS A 2 -3.93 43.05 -17.58
CA CYS A 2 -2.88 42.05 -17.73
C CYS A 2 -3.42 40.77 -17.08
N LYS A 3 -3.70 39.76 -17.90
CA LYS A 3 -3.94 38.38 -17.47
C LYS A 3 -2.57 37.77 -17.18
N VAL A 4 -2.38 37.17 -16.01
CA VAL A 4 -1.38 36.12 -15.80
C VAL A 4 -1.95 35.09 -14.81
N PRO A 5 -1.77 33.80 -15.09
CA PRO A 5 -2.51 32.70 -14.47
C PRO A 5 -2.00 32.37 -13.07
N VAL A 6 -2.93 31.90 -12.23
CA VAL A 6 -2.67 31.31 -10.92
C VAL A 6 -1.76 30.10 -11.13
N GLU A 7 -0.53 30.19 -10.60
CA GLU A 7 0.42 29.09 -10.56
C GLU A 7 -0.20 27.88 -9.83
N CYS A 8 -0.40 26.80 -10.59
CA CYS A 8 -0.52 25.48 -10.04
C CYS A 8 0.82 25.15 -9.36
N MET A 9 0.85 25.18 -8.04
CA MET A 9 1.95 24.57 -7.28
C MET A 9 2.01 23.10 -7.65
N ALA A 10 2.99 22.76 -8.49
CA ALA A 10 3.46 21.41 -8.68
C ALA A 10 4.01 20.93 -7.32
N VAL A 11 3.36 19.94 -6.73
CA VAL A 11 4.04 19.04 -5.80
C VAL A 11 4.92 18.14 -6.65
N ASP A 12 6.09 18.67 -6.97
CA ASP A 12 7.25 17.85 -7.30
C ASP A 12 7.79 17.30 -5.97
N SER A 13 7.50 16.03 -5.71
CA SER A 13 8.28 15.22 -4.79
C SER A 13 8.66 13.94 -5.50
N SER A 14 9.58 14.11 -6.44
CA SER A 14 10.45 13.03 -6.91
C SER A 14 11.46 12.70 -5.81
N THR A 15 11.49 11.47 -5.32
CA THR A 15 12.63 10.68 -4.76
C THR A 15 12.01 9.47 -4.01
N ALA A 16 12.26 8.20 -4.32
CA ALA A 16 13.44 7.57 -4.91
C ALA A 16 13.04 6.40 -5.82
N ALA A 17 13.73 6.31 -6.96
CA ALA A 17 14.02 5.01 -7.55
C ALA A 17 14.98 4.29 -6.60
N ARG A 18 14.65 3.08 -6.16
CA ARG A 18 15.64 2.08 -5.72
C ARG A 18 15.18 0.69 -6.12
N SER A 19 15.56 0.31 -7.33
CA SER A 19 15.77 -1.09 -7.68
C SER A 19 16.89 -1.64 -6.78
N SER A 20 16.57 -2.53 -5.84
CA SER A 20 17.56 -3.20 -4.99
C SER A 20 17.18 -4.67 -4.84
N ALA A 21 17.96 -5.52 -5.48
CA ALA A 21 17.72 -6.95 -5.64
C ALA A 21 17.95 -7.76 -4.34
N ARG A 22 16.98 -7.76 -3.43
CA ARG A 22 16.67 -8.99 -2.69
C ARG A 22 15.47 -9.59 -3.37
N ARG A 23 15.62 -10.82 -3.84
CA ARG A 23 14.47 -11.61 -4.29
C ARG A 23 13.54 -11.63 -3.09
N MET A 24 12.41 -10.94 -3.20
CA MET A 24 11.23 -11.31 -2.42
C MET A 24 11.20 -12.83 -2.44
N PRO A 25 11.23 -13.52 -1.28
CA PRO A 25 11.12 -14.97 -1.28
C PRO A 25 9.91 -15.27 -2.15
N ASP A 26 10.10 -16.03 -3.25
CA ASP A 26 9.07 -16.28 -4.26
C ASP A 26 7.75 -16.44 -3.51
N LEU A 27 6.92 -15.38 -3.55
CA LEU A 27 5.65 -15.39 -2.87
C LEU A 27 4.91 -16.47 -3.62
N ASP A 28 4.86 -17.66 -3.04
CA ASP A 28 4.24 -18.81 -3.67
C ASP A 28 2.86 -18.38 -4.14
N ASP A 29 2.43 -18.82 -5.32
CA ASP A 29 1.18 -18.37 -5.94
C ASP A 29 0.01 -18.49 -4.94
N ARG A 30 0.10 -19.50 -4.07
CA ARG A 30 -0.81 -19.70 -2.93
C ARG A 30 -0.81 -18.54 -1.92
N GLN A 31 0.34 -18.04 -1.48
CA GLN A 31 0.42 -16.93 -0.52
C GLN A 31 -0.10 -15.64 -1.15
N TYR A 32 0.16 -15.42 -2.44
CA TYR A 32 -0.39 -14.30 -3.19
C TYR A 32 -1.93 -14.35 -3.24
N GLU A 33 -2.51 -15.51 -3.54
CA GLU A 33 -3.96 -15.70 -3.51
C GLU A 33 -4.57 -15.52 -2.10
N GLU A 34 -3.88 -16.02 -1.06
CA GLU A 34 -4.30 -15.82 0.33
C GLU A 34 -4.30 -14.33 0.68
N ASN A 35 -3.27 -13.58 0.28
CA ASN A 35 -3.20 -12.13 0.46
C ASN A 35 -4.34 -11.41 -0.30
N ILE A 36 -4.67 -11.83 -1.53
CA ILE A 36 -5.81 -11.26 -2.27
C ILE A 36 -7.13 -11.51 -1.54
N ARG A 37 -7.34 -12.73 -1.02
CA ARG A 37 -8.55 -13.07 -0.26
C ARG A 37 -8.66 -12.23 1.01
N SER A 38 -7.58 -12.14 1.79
CA SER A 38 -7.54 -11.32 3.01
C SER A 38 -7.77 -9.84 2.71
N LEU A 39 -7.19 -9.32 1.63
CA LEU A 39 -7.42 -7.95 1.16
C LEU A 39 -8.89 -7.71 0.81
N ALA A 40 -9.50 -8.63 0.06
CA ALA A 40 -10.91 -8.51 -0.34
C ALA A 40 -11.83 -8.50 0.88
N VAL A 41 -11.56 -9.35 1.88
CA VAL A 41 -12.30 -9.36 3.14
C VAL A 41 -12.10 -8.04 3.88
N ALA A 42 -10.86 -7.57 4.05
CA ALA A 42 -10.55 -6.31 4.76
C ALA A 42 -11.29 -5.11 4.15
N LEU A 43 -11.28 -5.02 2.81
CA LEU A 43 -11.95 -3.96 2.07
C LEU A 43 -13.48 -4.07 2.18
N PHE A 44 -14.03 -5.29 2.21
CA PHE A 44 -15.46 -5.52 2.30
C PHE A 44 -16.01 -5.27 3.72
N THR A 45 -15.26 -5.68 4.74
CA THR A 45 -15.67 -5.49 6.15
C THR A 45 -15.28 -4.12 6.70
N GLU A 46 -14.51 -3.34 5.93
CA GLU A 46 -13.94 -2.05 6.35
C GLU A 46 -13.23 -2.16 7.72
N SER A 47 -12.65 -3.33 8.01
CA SER A 47 -12.00 -3.63 9.28
C SER A 47 -10.56 -3.14 9.28
N GLU A 48 -10.02 -2.94 10.48
CA GLU A 48 -8.57 -2.75 10.62
C GLU A 48 -7.82 -4.02 10.24
N ALA A 49 -6.68 -3.82 9.58
CA ALA A 49 -5.78 -4.89 9.21
C ALA A 49 -4.35 -4.48 9.51
N ILE A 50 -3.53 -5.47 9.84
CA ILE A 50 -2.08 -5.35 9.92
C ILE A 50 -1.52 -5.88 8.60
N VAL A 51 -0.91 -4.99 7.84
CA VAL A 51 -0.24 -5.31 6.58
C VAL A 51 1.26 -5.33 6.81
N THR A 52 1.88 -6.48 6.55
CA THR A 52 3.33 -6.63 6.57
C THR A 52 3.85 -6.36 5.16
N VAL A 53 4.81 -5.45 5.05
CA VAL A 53 5.44 -5.02 3.80
C VAL A 53 6.93 -5.31 3.88
N TRP A 54 7.50 -5.83 2.79
CA TRP A 54 8.94 -5.96 2.65
C TRP A 54 9.56 -4.60 2.31
N GLY A 55 10.24 -3.99 3.27
CA GLY A 55 11.02 -2.78 3.05
C GLY A 55 12.46 -3.05 2.59
N ASP A 56 13.20 -1.98 2.30
CA ASP A 56 14.59 -2.04 1.84
C ASP A 56 15.55 -2.70 2.86
N GLU A 57 15.30 -2.51 4.15
CA GLU A 57 16.17 -2.99 5.24
C GLU A 57 15.50 -4.06 6.10
N GLU A 58 14.22 -3.89 6.45
CA GLU A 58 13.45 -4.76 7.34
C GLU A 58 11.97 -4.88 6.92
N GLU A 59 11.31 -5.93 7.40
CA GLU A 59 9.84 -6.03 7.34
C GLU A 59 9.21 -4.90 8.15
N GLN A 60 8.24 -4.21 7.55
CA GLN A 60 7.50 -3.15 8.22
C GLN A 60 6.05 -3.60 8.36
N THR A 61 5.47 -3.42 9.55
CA THR A 61 4.05 -3.67 9.78
C THR A 61 3.29 -2.37 9.89
N ILE A 62 2.33 -2.19 9.01
CA ILE A 62 1.46 -1.03 8.96
C ILE A 62 0.08 -1.48 9.42
N GLN A 63 -0.38 -0.95 10.55
CA GLN A 63 -1.73 -1.15 11.03
C GLN A 63 -2.62 -0.01 10.53
N GLY A 64 -3.76 -0.37 9.95
CA GLY A 64 -4.77 0.59 9.57
C GLY A 64 -5.91 -0.05 8.80
N ARG A 65 -6.87 0.78 8.39
CA ARG A 65 -8.00 0.34 7.58
C ARG A 65 -7.64 0.40 6.11
N ILE A 66 -7.92 -0.68 5.38
CA ILE A 66 -7.76 -0.69 3.93
C ILE A 66 -9.00 -0.03 3.32
N THR A 67 -8.86 1.21 2.84
CA THR A 67 -10.00 2.00 2.34
C THR A 67 -10.16 1.94 0.83
N LYS A 68 -9.07 1.70 0.09
CA LYS A 68 -9.09 1.66 -1.38
C LYS A 68 -8.10 0.65 -1.95
N LEU A 69 -8.46 0.14 -3.13
CA LEU A 69 -7.61 -0.68 -4.00
C LEU A 69 -7.53 -0.03 -5.38
N ASP A 70 -6.33 0.36 -5.78
CA ASP A 70 -6.00 0.76 -7.15
C ASP A 70 -5.69 -0.50 -7.97
N LYS A 71 -6.61 -0.85 -8.88
CA LYS A 71 -6.51 -2.06 -9.72
C LYS A 71 -5.53 -1.90 -10.87
N GLU A 72 -5.28 -0.67 -11.34
CA GLU A 72 -4.38 -0.42 -12.46
C GLU A 72 -2.93 -0.54 -12.01
N ARG A 73 -2.62 0.06 -10.86
CA ARG A 73 -1.28 0.05 -10.27
C ARG A 73 -1.05 -1.10 -9.29
N LYS A 74 -2.11 -1.87 -8.96
CA LYS A 74 -2.09 -2.93 -7.94
C LYS A 74 -1.58 -2.41 -6.59
N ARG A 75 -2.14 -1.29 -6.13
CA ARG A 75 -1.78 -0.63 -4.86
C ARG A 75 -2.95 -0.61 -3.90
N ILE A 76 -2.66 -0.78 -2.62
CA ILE A 76 -3.64 -0.65 -1.55
C ILE A 76 -3.42 0.65 -0.80
N LYS A 77 -4.53 1.31 -0.43
CA LYS A 77 -4.50 2.47 0.47
C LYS A 77 -4.82 2.01 1.88
N ILE A 78 -3.89 2.24 2.79
CA ILE A 78 -4.08 2.03 4.22
C ILE A 78 -4.21 3.39 4.88
N GLU A 79 -5.25 3.57 5.68
CA GLU A 79 -5.50 4.79 6.44
C GLU A 79 -5.53 4.46 7.93
N ASN A 80 -4.85 5.28 8.73
CA ASN A 80 -4.96 5.29 10.18
C ASN A 80 -5.50 6.67 10.63
N GLU A 81 -5.58 6.93 11.94
CA GLU A 81 -6.14 8.18 12.46
C GLU A 81 -5.32 9.44 12.10
N TRP A 82 -4.06 9.29 11.66
CA TRP A 82 -3.09 10.39 11.52
C TRP A 82 -2.65 10.59 10.07
N GLU A 83 -2.53 9.51 9.30
CA GLU A 83 -1.94 9.49 7.97
C GLU A 83 -2.55 8.42 7.06
N TYR A 84 -2.17 8.49 5.78
CA TYR A 84 -2.47 7.45 4.82
C TYR A 84 -1.22 7.06 4.03
N SER A 85 -1.15 5.79 3.67
CA SER A 85 -0.04 5.22 2.91
C SER A 85 -0.55 4.39 1.74
N TRP A 86 0.06 4.60 0.57
CA TRP A 86 -0.15 3.75 -0.60
C TRP A 86 0.97 2.73 -0.66
N ILE A 87 0.61 1.44 -0.72
CA ILE A 87 1.56 0.34 -0.71
C ILE A 87 1.33 -0.50 -1.97
N ASP A 88 2.41 -0.82 -2.67
CA ASP A 88 2.38 -1.75 -3.80
C ASP A 88 2.06 -3.16 -3.28
N PHE A 89 1.03 -3.79 -3.84
CA PHE A 89 0.61 -5.14 -3.42
C PHE A 89 1.71 -6.17 -3.66
N ALA A 90 2.62 -5.90 -4.61
CA ALA A 90 3.81 -6.71 -4.83
C ALA A 90 4.74 -6.73 -3.61
N ASP A 91 4.79 -5.67 -2.80
CA ASP A 91 5.66 -5.59 -1.63
C ASP A 91 4.98 -6.15 -0.37
N VAL A 92 3.71 -6.54 -0.46
CA VAL A 92 2.93 -7.07 0.68
C VAL A 92 3.34 -8.51 0.96
N ALA A 93 4.02 -8.69 2.08
CA ALA A 93 4.39 -10.00 2.62
C ALA A 93 3.15 -10.76 3.17
N GLY A 94 2.23 -10.04 3.80
CA GLY A 94 1.05 -10.65 4.43
C GLY A 94 0.02 -9.65 4.92
N ILE A 95 -1.22 -10.11 5.05
CA ILE A 95 -2.35 -9.31 5.55
C ILE A 95 -3.04 -10.10 6.66
N ARG A 96 -3.14 -9.50 7.85
CA ARG A 96 -3.91 -10.04 8.98
C ARG A 96 -5.04 -9.11 9.34
N LEU A 97 -6.26 -9.64 9.35
CA LEU A 97 -7.44 -8.91 9.80
C LEU A 97 -7.46 -8.85 11.33
N LEU A 98 -7.75 -7.68 11.88
CA LEU A 98 -8.13 -7.54 13.28
C LEU A 98 -9.65 -7.73 13.34
N LEU A 99 -10.07 -8.90 13.80
CA LEU A 99 -11.46 -9.22 14.09
C LEU A 99 -11.70 -8.85 15.56
N ASP A 100 -12.60 -7.91 15.79
CA ASP A 100 -13.11 -7.54 17.12
C ASP A 100 -14.11 -8.59 17.63
#